data_AF-D3PN97-F1
#
_entry.id   AF-D3PN97-F1
#
_cell.length_a   1.000
_cell.length_b   1.000
_cell.length_c   1.000
_cell.angle_alpha   90.00
_cell.angle_beta   90.00
_cell.angle_gamma   90.00
#
_symmetry.space_group_name_H-M   'P 1'
#
loop_
_entity.id
_entity.type
_entity.pdbx_description
1 polymer ?
#
loop_
_entity_poly.entity_id
_entity_poly.type
_entity_poly.pdbx_seq_one_letter_code
_entity_poly.pdbx_strand_id
1 'polypeptide(L)' 'MEAIKLVGLLLLLVSAVEVALWRVLAPRNPNLNKAFPILMASAVGTAVLGLLLFVLG' A
#
# COMPACT_ATOMS: atom_id res chain seq x y z
N MET A 1 19.02 10.07 7.74
CA MET A 1 19.03 8.65 7.31
C MET A 1 17.96 7.88 8.09
N GLU A 2 18.08 7.70 9.40
CA GLU A 2 17.07 6.94 10.18
C GLU A 2 15.61 7.40 10.05
N ALA A 3 15.37 8.72 10.01
CA ALA A 3 14.03 9.27 9.78
C ALA A 3 13.43 8.85 8.42
N ILE A 4 14.25 8.77 7.36
CA ILE A 4 13.80 8.36 6.01
C ILE A 4 13.45 6.88 6.02
N LYS A 5 14.26 6.05 6.69
CA LYS A 5 13.94 4.63 6.89
C LYS A 5 12.63 4.45 7.64
N LEU A 6 12.41 5.22 8.71
CA LEU A 6 11.16 5.14 9.48
C LEU A 6 9.94 5.52 8.63
N VAL A 7 10.05 6.55 7.79
CA VAL A 7 9.01 6.89 6.80
C VAL A 7 8.77 5.74 5.82
N GLY A 8 9.83 5.12 5.29
CA GLY A 8 9.73 3.96 4.41
C GLY A 8 9.00 2.78 5.06
N LEU A 9 9.32 2.48 6.31
CA LEU A 9 8.65 1.44 7.09
C LEU A 9 7.15 1.74 7.30
N LEU A 10 6.81 3.00 7.63
CA LEU A 10 5.42 3.40 7.80
C LEU A 10 4.61 3.26 6.51
N LEU A 11 5.18 3.64 5.36
CA LEU A 11 4.54 3.47 4.07
C LEU A 11 4.30 2.00 3.72
N LEU A 12 5.25 1.12 4.05
CA LEU A 12 5.10 -0.33 3.88
C LEU A 12 3.95 -0.87 4.73
N LEU A 13 3.85 -0.44 5.99
CA LEU A 13 2.76 -0.84 6.89
C LEU A 13 1.40 -0.35 6.38
N VAL A 14 1.31 0.92 5.96
CA VAL A 14 0.08 1.49 5.40
C VAL A 14 -0.36 0.72 4.16
N SER A 15 0.56 0.44 3.24
CA SER A 15 0.27 -0.34 2.04
C SER A 15 -0.23 -1.74 2.37
N ALA A 16 0.40 -2.43 3.33
CA ALA A 16 -0.04 -3.75 3.76
C ALA A 16 -1.49 -3.73 4.30
N VAL A 17 -1.85 -2.69 5.07
CA VAL A 17 -3.20 -2.49 5.58
C VAL A 17 -4.19 -2.19 4.44
N GLU A 18 -3.83 -1.33 3.47
CA GLU A 18 -4.67 -1.07 2.29
C GLU A 18 -4.95 -2.34 1.50
N VAL A 19 -3.93 -3.14 1.20
CA VAL A 19 -4.08 -4.42 0.48
C VAL A 19 -5.05 -5.34 1.24
N ALA A 20 -4.88 -5.47 2.56
CA ALA A 20 -5.75 -6.30 3.38
C ALA A 20 -7.20 -5.80 3.35
N LEU A 21 -7.41 -4.49 3.48
CA LEU A 21 -8.74 -3.86 3.42
C LEU A 21 -9.40 -4.09 2.05
N TRP A 22 -8.68 -3.87 0.95
CA TRP A 22 -9.23 -4.06 -0.39
C TRP A 22 -9.59 -5.51 -0.66
N ARG A 23 -8.80 -6.48 -0.19
CA ARG A 23 -9.14 -7.91 -0.32
C ARG A 23 -10.41 -8.29 0.43
N VAL A 24 -10.73 -7.60 1.53
CA VAL A 24 -11.96 -7.86 2.32
C VAL A 24 -13.16 -7.08 1.78
N LEU A 25 -12.97 -5.82 1.36
CA LEU A 25 -14.05 -4.91 0.99
C LEU A 25 -14.48 -5.04 -0.47
N ALA A 26 -13.54 -5.26 -1.40
CA ALA A 26 -13.86 -5.33 -2.83
C ALA A 26 -14.86 -6.46 -3.18
N PRO A 27 -14.74 -7.69 -2.63
CA PRO A 27 -15.74 -8.73 -2.91
C PRO A 27 -17.14 -8.42 -2.37
N ARG A 28 -17.23 -7.55 -1.36
CA ARG A 28 -18.50 -7.18 -0.70
C ARG A 28 -19.21 -6.00 -1.35
N ASN A 29 -18.55 -5.28 -2.25
CA ASN A 29 -19.11 -4.09 -2.89
C ASN A 29 -18.81 -4.07 -4.40
N PRO A 30 -19.84 -4.18 -5.27
CA PRO A 30 -19.66 -4.21 -6.72
C PRO A 30 -18.94 -3.00 -7.31
N ASN A 31 -19.12 -1.82 -6.73
CA ASN A 31 -18.47 -0.59 -7.19
C ASN A 31 -16.98 -0.58 -6.82
N LEU A 32 -16.63 -1.04 -5.62
CA LEU A 32 -15.24 -1.21 -5.21
C LEU A 32 -14.55 -2.32 -6.01
N ASN A 33 -15.25 -3.40 -6.34
CA ASN A 33 -14.67 -4.50 -7.11
C ASN A 33 -14.22 -4.06 -8.52
N LYS A 34 -14.97 -3.16 -9.17
CA LYS A 34 -14.56 -2.56 -10.46
C LYS A 34 -13.29 -1.72 -10.33
N ALA A 35 -13.15 -1.01 -9.21
CA ALA A 35 -11.98 -0.18 -8.91
C ALA A 35 -10.81 -0.96 -8.28
N PHE A 36 -11.02 -2.23 -7.89
CA PHE A 36 -10.04 -3.05 -7.18
C PHE A 36 -8.66 -3.12 -7.85
N PRO A 37 -8.54 -3.28 -9.19
CA PRO A 37 -7.23 -3.30 -9.84
C PRO A 37 -6.45 -1.99 -9.64
N ILE A 38 -7.13 -0.85 -9.70
CA ILE A 38 -6.53 0.48 -9.53
C ILE A 38 -6.15 0.71 -8.07
N LEU A 39 -7.04 0.35 -7.14
CA LEU A 39 -6.77 0.44 -5.70
C LEU A 39 -5.58 -0.45 -5.29
N MET A 40 -5.50 -1.65 -5.85
CA MET A 40 -4.38 -2.56 -5.63
C MET A 40 -3.09 -2.01 -6.24
N ALA A 41 -3.13 -1.48 -7.45
CA ALA A 41 -1.97 -0.85 -8.09
C ALA A 41 -1.45 0.36 -7.28
N SER A 42 -2.35 1.18 -6.72
CA SER A 42 -2.01 2.28 -5.83
C SER A 42 -1.29 1.79 -4.57
N ALA A 43 -1.85 0.79 -3.89
CA ALA A 43 -1.25 0.22 -2.69
C ALA A 43 0.14 -0.37 -2.97
N VAL A 44 0.29 -1.08 -4.09
CA VAL A 44 1.60 -1.61 -4.55
C VAL A 44 2.58 -0.48 -4.84
N GLY A 45 2.15 0.60 -5.51
CA GLY A 45 2.99 1.77 -5.76
C GLY A 45 3.51 2.39 -4.47
N THR A 46 2.66 2.55 -3.47
CA THR A 46 3.03 3.05 -2.14
C THR A 46 4.02 2.11 -1.43
N ALA A 47 3.83 0.78 -1.53
CA ALA A 47 4.78 -0.19 -0.99
C ALA A 47 6.15 -0.11 -1.67
N VAL A 48 6.20 0.03 -3.00
CA VAL A 48 7.46 0.17 -3.73
C VAL A 48 8.21 1.44 -3.29
N LEU A 49 7.50 2.57 -3.17
CA LEU A 49 8.10 3.81 -2.68
C LEU A 49 8.59 3.65 -1.23
N GLY A 50 7.79 3.04 -0.36
CA GLY A 50 8.16 2.75 1.02
C GLY A 50 9.41 1.86 1.12
N LEU A 51 9.50 0.83 0.28
CA LEU A 51 10.66 -0.05 0.20
C LEU A 51 11.91 0.71 -0.23
N LEU A 52 11.81 1.55 -1.27
CA LEU A 52 12.93 2.36 -1.75
C LEU A 52 13.44 3.31 -0.66
N LEU A 53 12.53 4.00 0.04
CA LEU A 53 12.89 4.90 1.15
C LEU A 53 13.50 4.14 2.33
N PHE A 54 13.05 2.92 2.60
CA PHE A 54 13.62 2.10 3.67
C PHE A 54 15.03 1.60 3.36
N VAL A 55 15.25 1.15 2.12
CA VAL A 55 16.53 0.55 1.69
C VAL A 55 17.59 1.61 1.41
N LEU A 56 17.21 2.72 0.76
CA LEU A 56 18.13 3.78 0.35
C LEU A 56 18.29 4.91 1.37
N GLY A 57 17.37 5.00 2.34
CA GLY A 57 17.35 6.04 3.38
C GLY A 57 18.36 5.84 4.48
#